data_AF-A0A955CCZ2-F1
#
_entry.id   AF-A0A955CCZ2-F1
#
_cell.length_a   1.000
_cell.length_b   1.000
_cell.length_c   1.000
_cell.angle_alpha   90.00
_cell.angle_beta   90.00
_cell.angle_gamma   90.00
#
_symmetry.space_group_name_H-M   'P 1'
#
loop_
_entity.id
_entity.type
_entity.pdbx_description
1 polymer ?
#
loop_
_entity_poly.entity_id
_entity_poly.type
_entity_poly.pdbx_seq_one_letter_code
_entity_poly.pdbx_strand_id
1 'polypeptide(L)'
;MNTFEDPAESASHIPPDEKTLLGHPRGLYILFSTELWERFSFYSMRGVMTLYMVQVVLAHMTAEKGAEFAGGFADQVYGAYLGFVYSATFIGGMLADRLLGQRRAIYIGGVLMSVAHFALTTHAIMTDGAEDPTQLNYLFYLGLGLLACGNGFFKPN
;
A
#
# COMPACT_ATOMS: atom_id res chain seq x y z
N MET A 1 -44.20 -42.38 12.52
CA MET A 1 -44.78 -41.12 13.03
C MET A 1 -43.82 -40.02 12.58
N ASN A 2 -43.98 -39.56 11.33
CA ASN A 2 -43.09 -38.54 10.76
C ASN A 2 -43.61 -37.18 11.24
N THR A 3 -42.86 -36.53 12.13
CA THR A 3 -43.05 -35.12 12.45
C THR A 3 -42.66 -34.33 11.23
N PHE A 4 -43.66 -33.93 10.45
CA PHE A 4 -43.52 -32.85 9.47
C PHE A 4 -43.08 -31.62 10.26
N GLU A 5 -41.79 -31.27 10.20
CA GLU A 5 -41.29 -29.99 10.67
C GLU A 5 -42.01 -28.90 9.88
N ASP A 6 -42.62 -27.97 10.60
CA ASP A 6 -43.35 -26.85 10.05
C ASP A 6 -42.39 -25.96 9.23
N PRO A 7 -42.63 -25.74 7.92
CA PRO A 7 -41.78 -24.89 7.09
C PRO A 7 -41.62 -23.45 7.62
N ALA A 8 -42.49 -23.02 8.53
CA ALA A 8 -42.49 -21.67 9.11
C ALA A 8 -41.35 -21.42 10.10
N GLU A 9 -40.75 -22.45 10.71
CA GLU A 9 -39.70 -22.26 11.74
C GLU A 9 -38.35 -21.84 11.13
N SER A 10 -38.11 -22.21 9.87
CA SER A 10 -36.89 -21.85 9.12
C SER A 10 -36.80 -20.37 8.69
N ALA A 11 -37.88 -19.58 8.85
CA ALA A 11 -37.97 -18.24 8.27
C ALA A 11 -37.62 -17.07 9.24
N SER A 12 -37.25 -17.36 10.49
CA SER A 12 -37.13 -16.32 11.54
C SER A 12 -35.72 -15.74 11.75
N HIS A 13 -34.69 -16.27 11.11
CA HIS A 13 -33.38 -15.62 11.06
C HIS A 13 -33.33 -14.59 9.93
N ILE A 14 -34.12 -13.52 10.04
CA ILE A 14 -33.92 -12.32 9.24
C ILE A 14 -32.71 -11.60 9.87
N PRO A 15 -31.52 -11.60 9.25
CA PRO A 15 -30.41 -10.79 9.75
C PRO A 15 -30.88 -9.34 9.87
N PRO A 16 -30.44 -8.60 10.90
CA PRO A 16 -30.91 -7.25 11.16
C PRO A 16 -30.78 -6.43 9.88
N ASP A 17 -31.84 -5.67 9.53
CA ASP A 17 -31.94 -4.80 8.34
C ASP A 17 -30.61 -4.06 8.10
N GLU A 18 -29.76 -4.69 7.29
CA GLU A 18 -28.39 -4.29 7.13
C GLU A 18 -28.45 -3.11 6.17
N LYS A 19 -28.47 -1.89 6.72
CA LYS A 19 -28.75 -0.67 5.97
C LYS A 19 -28.09 -0.70 4.60
N THR A 20 -28.87 -0.96 3.56
CA THR A 20 -28.35 -1.13 2.20
C THR A 20 -28.15 0.25 1.57
N LEU A 21 -27.17 0.36 0.68
CA LEU A 21 -27.00 1.50 -0.21
C LEU A 21 -26.99 0.93 -1.63
N LEU A 22 -27.82 1.48 -2.53
CA LEU A 22 -28.01 0.99 -3.92
C LEU A 22 -28.13 -0.54 -4.05
N GLY A 23 -28.74 -1.22 -3.06
CA GLY A 23 -28.94 -2.67 -3.07
C GLY A 23 -27.77 -3.52 -2.56
N HIS A 24 -26.68 -2.92 -2.07
CA HIS A 24 -25.55 -3.63 -1.48
C HIS A 24 -25.30 -3.26 -0.01
N PRO A 25 -24.65 -4.15 0.78
CA PRO A 25 -24.24 -3.84 2.15
C PRO A 25 -23.30 -2.63 2.20
N ARG A 26 -23.49 -1.74 3.18
CA ARG A 26 -22.61 -0.55 3.38
C ARG A 26 -21.14 -0.90 3.52
N GLY A 27 -20.82 -2.06 4.10
CA GLY A 27 -19.44 -2.53 4.23
C GLY A 27 -18.72 -2.69 2.88
N LEU A 28 -19.46 -3.06 1.82
CA LEU A 28 -18.91 -3.19 0.48
C LEU A 28 -18.41 -1.85 -0.06
N TYR A 29 -19.16 -0.76 0.15
CA TYR A 29 -18.74 0.57 -0.29
C TYR A 29 -17.47 1.02 0.41
N ILE A 30 -17.37 0.80 1.73
CA ILE A 30 -16.18 1.15 2.49
C ILE A 30 -14.98 0.33 2.00
N LEU A 31 -15.16 -0.99 1.81
CA LEU A 31 -14.11 -1.86 1.32
C LEU A 31 -13.65 -1.45 -0.10
N PHE A 32 -14.60 -1.20 -0.99
CA PHE A 32 -14.34 -0.74 -2.35
C PHE A 32 -13.58 0.59 -2.37
N SER A 33 -14.06 1.60 -1.65
CA SER A 33 -13.38 2.91 -1.60
C SER A 33 -11.98 2.80 -1.00
N THR A 34 -11.82 1.98 0.04
CA THR A 34 -10.54 1.75 0.70
C THR A 34 -9.55 1.06 -0.26
N GLU A 35 -10.01 0.07 -1.00
CA GLU A 35 -9.20 -0.65 -1.99
C GLU A 35 -8.86 0.22 -3.21
N LEU A 36 -9.83 1.00 -3.70
CA LEU A 36 -9.62 1.95 -4.79
C LEU A 36 -8.57 3.00 -4.43
N TRP A 37 -8.61 3.54 -3.20
CA TRP A 37 -7.63 4.53 -2.76
C TRP A 37 -6.24 3.92 -2.59
N GLU A 38 -6.15 2.69 -2.07
CA GLU A 38 -4.88 1.96 -1.98
C GLU A 38 -4.26 1.77 -3.36
N ARG A 39 -5.03 1.25 -4.33
CA ARG A 39 -4.56 1.04 -5.69
C ARG A 39 -4.16 2.33 -6.36
N PHE A 40 -4.97 3.38 -6.22
CA PHE A 40 -4.65 4.69 -6.74
C PHE A 40 -3.29 5.19 -6.20
N SER A 41 -3.06 5.06 -4.89
CA SER A 41 -1.79 5.43 -4.26
C SER A 41 -0.63 4.58 -4.80
N PHE A 42 -0.82 3.27 -4.90
CA PHE A 42 0.20 2.32 -5.36
C PHE A 42 0.61 2.57 -6.82
N TYR A 43 -0.35 2.74 -7.73
CA TYR A 43 -0.07 2.98 -9.14
C TYR A 43 0.47 4.39 -9.38
N SER A 44 -0.02 5.40 -8.65
CA SER A 44 0.53 6.76 -8.71
C SER A 44 2.01 6.77 -8.31
N MET A 45 2.35 6.15 -7.16
CA MET A 45 3.74 6.07 -6.71
C MET A 45 4.61 5.35 -7.75
N ARG A 46 4.14 4.21 -8.27
CA ARG A 46 4.82 3.47 -9.35
C ARG A 46 5.05 4.32 -10.60
N GLY A 47 4.09 5.17 -10.98
CA GLY A 47 4.17 5.99 -12.18
C GLY A 47 5.17 7.14 -12.08
N VAL A 48 5.32 7.75 -10.90
CA VAL A 48 6.21 8.92 -10.71
C VAL A 48 7.57 8.57 -10.13
N MET A 49 7.71 7.40 -9.49
CA MET A 49 8.91 7.01 -8.73
C MET A 49 10.19 7.05 -9.56
N THR A 50 10.22 6.42 -10.74
CA THR A 50 11.44 6.40 -11.58
C THR A 50 11.83 7.81 -12.03
N LEU A 51 10.84 8.61 -12.47
CA LEU A 51 11.08 10.00 -12.88
C LEU A 51 11.64 10.83 -11.72
N TYR A 52 11.03 10.72 -10.55
CA TYR A 52 11.47 11.40 -9.33
C TYR A 52 12.89 10.97 -8.92
N MET A 53 13.19 9.67 -9.02
CA MET A 53 14.52 9.17 -8.72
C MET A 53 15.59 9.76 -9.64
N VAL A 54 15.36 9.76 -10.95
CA VAL A 54 16.33 10.27 -11.93
C VAL A 54 16.56 11.78 -11.77
N GLN A 55 15.49 12.53 -11.52
CA GLN A 55 15.55 13.99 -11.49
C GLN A 55 15.99 14.56 -10.13
N VAL A 56 15.65 13.89 -9.03
CA VAL A 56 15.85 14.44 -7.68
C VAL A 56 16.82 13.58 -6.87
N VAL A 57 16.49 12.31 -6.64
CA VAL A 57 17.28 11.42 -5.75
C VAL A 57 18.68 11.16 -6.31
N LEU A 58 18.79 10.99 -7.63
CA LEU A 58 20.00 10.67 -8.36
C LEU A 58 20.53 11.85 -9.16
N ALA A 59 20.11 13.08 -8.85
CA ALA A 59 20.46 14.28 -9.62
C ALA A 59 21.99 14.42 -9.83
N HIS A 60 22.79 14.18 -8.80
CA HIS A 60 24.26 14.17 -8.89
C HIS A 60 24.79 13.12 -9.87
N MET A 61 24.24 11.90 -9.81
CA MET A 61 24.61 10.82 -10.74
C MET A 61 24.18 11.14 -12.17
N THR A 62 23.01 11.76 -12.34
CA THR A 62 22.50 12.25 -13.63
C THR A 62 23.43 13.32 -14.21
N ALA A 63 23.92 14.25 -13.38
CA ALA A 63 24.86 15.29 -13.80
C ALA A 63 26.24 14.73 -14.20
N GLU A 64 26.75 13.74 -13.46
CA GLU A 64 28.07 13.15 -13.72
C GLU A 64 28.10 12.11 -14.84
N LYS A 65 27.06 11.28 -14.94
CA LYS A 65 27.03 10.07 -15.79
C LYS A 65 25.93 10.08 -16.85
N GLY A 66 25.05 11.07 -16.83
CA GLY A 66 23.92 11.20 -17.76
C GLY A 66 22.64 10.51 -17.29
N ALA A 67 21.51 10.98 -17.82
CA ALA A 67 20.17 10.52 -17.45
C ALA A 67 19.89 9.05 -17.80
N GLU A 68 20.52 8.50 -18.85
CA GLU A 68 20.37 7.10 -19.23
C GLU A 68 20.95 6.16 -18.16
N PHE A 69 22.13 6.48 -17.65
CA PHE A 69 22.76 5.70 -16.58
C PHE A 69 21.95 5.75 -15.29
N ALA A 70 21.51 6.96 -14.89
CA ALA A 70 20.66 7.13 -13.71
C ALA A 70 19.30 6.45 -13.86
N GLY A 71 18.71 6.47 -15.06
CA GLY A 71 17.48 5.75 -15.41
C GLY A 71 17.61 4.25 -15.22
N GLY A 72 18.68 3.65 -15.75
CA GLY A 72 18.96 2.23 -15.56
C GLY A 72 19.14 1.83 -14.09
N PHE A 73 19.76 2.70 -13.28
CA PHE A 73 19.87 2.47 -11.83
C PHE A 73 18.51 2.62 -11.12
N ALA A 74 17.72 3.62 -11.49
CA ALA A 74 16.36 3.81 -10.96
C ALA A 74 15.46 2.61 -11.27
N ASP A 75 15.55 2.04 -12.46
CA ASP A 75 14.82 0.83 -12.85
C ASP A 75 15.25 -0.40 -12.03
N GLN A 76 16.53 -0.52 -11.68
CA GLN A 76 17.00 -1.58 -10.78
C GLN A 76 16.42 -1.44 -9.37
N VAL A 77 16.44 -0.22 -8.81
CA VAL A 77 15.83 0.06 -7.50
C VAL A 77 14.32 -0.19 -7.55
N TYR A 78 13.68 0.18 -8.65
CA TYR A 78 12.28 -0.08 -8.89
C TYR A 78 11.94 -1.58 -8.90
N GLY A 79 12.74 -2.38 -9.60
CA GLY A 79 12.62 -3.84 -9.61
C GLY A 79 12.83 -4.45 -8.22
N ALA A 80 13.85 -3.96 -7.49
CA ALA A 80 14.11 -4.39 -6.11
C ALA A 80 12.95 -4.04 -5.16
N TYR A 81 12.38 -2.83 -5.28
CA TYR A 81 11.21 -2.40 -4.53
C TYR A 81 10.01 -3.33 -4.79
N LEU A 82 9.70 -3.65 -6.05
CA LEU A 82 8.64 -4.59 -6.37
C LEU A 82 8.88 -5.98 -5.76
N GLY A 83 10.09 -6.52 -5.92
CA GLY A 83 10.47 -7.80 -5.32
C GLY A 83 10.27 -7.80 -3.80
N PHE A 84 10.62 -6.68 -3.14
CA PHE A 84 10.44 -6.51 -1.71
C PHE A 84 8.96 -6.41 -1.33
N VAL A 85 8.11 -5.70 -2.09
CA VAL A 85 6.65 -5.65 -1.88
C VAL A 85 6.04 -7.06 -1.92
N TYR A 86 6.37 -7.86 -2.93
CA TYR A 86 5.86 -9.23 -3.04
C TYR A 86 6.32 -10.11 -1.88
N SER A 87 7.60 -9.99 -1.49
CA SER A 87 8.16 -10.73 -0.36
C SER A 87 7.50 -10.32 0.97
N ALA A 88 7.32 -9.01 1.18
CA ALA A 88 6.66 -8.45 2.35
C ALA A 88 5.19 -8.86 2.44
N THR A 89 4.50 -9.03 1.30
CA THR A 89 3.12 -9.52 1.24
C THR A 89 3.01 -10.97 1.70
N PHE A 90 3.92 -11.83 1.25
CA PHE A 90 3.97 -13.21 1.72
C PHE A 90 4.24 -13.29 3.24
N ILE A 91 5.23 -12.55 3.73
CA ILE A 91 5.58 -12.52 5.16
C ILE A 91 4.44 -11.89 5.99
N GLY A 92 3.86 -10.80 5.50
CA GLY A 92 2.77 -10.08 6.16
C GLY A 92 1.52 -10.95 6.33
N GLY A 93 1.14 -11.72 5.30
CA GLY A 93 0.07 -12.70 5.38
C GLY A 93 0.33 -13.77 6.44
N MET A 94 1.54 -14.37 6.44
CA MET A 94 1.91 -15.35 7.46
C MET A 94 1.84 -14.79 8.89
N LEU A 95 2.23 -13.53 9.09
CA LEU A 95 2.13 -12.86 10.40
C LEU A 95 0.67 -12.54 10.77
N ALA A 96 -0.15 -12.16 9.79
CA ALA A 96 -1.58 -11.90 9.99
C ALA A 96 -2.30 -13.17 10.46
N ASP A 97 -2.02 -14.31 9.84
CA ASP A 97 -2.64 -15.59 10.16
C ASP A 97 -2.24 -16.14 11.54
N ARG A 98 -0.97 -15.96 11.93
CA ARG A 98 -0.43 -16.62 13.14
C ARG A 98 -0.42 -15.75 14.39
N LEU A 99 -0.28 -14.43 14.26
CA LEU A 99 0.03 -13.54 15.39
C LEU A 99 -0.98 -12.41 15.57
N LEU A 100 -1.37 -11.74 14.49
CA LEU A 100 -2.03 -10.43 14.57
C LEU A 100 -3.55 -10.49 14.33
N GLY A 101 -4.00 -11.40 13.47
CA GLY A 101 -5.35 -11.41 12.93
C GLY A 101 -5.56 -10.39 11.80
N GLN A 102 -6.41 -10.75 10.83
CA GLN A 102 -6.60 -10.02 9.57
C GLN A 102 -6.94 -8.53 9.74
N ARG A 103 -7.88 -8.21 10.64
CA ARG A 103 -8.28 -6.81 10.89
C ARG A 103 -7.12 -5.95 11.38
N ARG A 104 -6.30 -6.45 12.32
CA ARG A 104 -5.19 -5.66 12.88
C ARG A 104 -4.07 -5.49 11.86
N ALA A 105 -3.79 -6.52 11.05
CA ALA A 105 -2.83 -6.43 9.96
C ALA A 105 -3.19 -5.30 8.98
N ILE A 106 -4.46 -5.22 8.55
CA ILE A 106 -4.94 -4.16 7.65
C ILE A 106 -4.73 -2.76 8.25
N TYR A 107 -5.07 -2.56 9.53
CA TYR A 107 -4.87 -1.26 10.18
C TYR A 107 -3.38 -0.89 10.31
N ILE A 108 -2.53 -1.83 10.69
CA ILE A 108 -1.08 -1.62 10.79
C ILE A 108 -0.51 -1.28 9.40
N GLY A 109 -0.93 -2.02 8.37
CA GLY A 109 -0.55 -1.77 6.98
C GLY A 109 -0.93 -0.36 6.52
N GLY A 110 -2.18 0.05 6.75
CA GLY A 110 -2.66 1.38 6.38
C GLY A 110 -1.92 2.51 7.10
N VAL A 111 -1.58 2.33 8.38
CA VAL A 111 -0.77 3.31 9.13
C VAL A 111 0.65 3.37 8.58
N LEU A 112 1.29 2.23 8.34
CA LEU A 112 2.64 2.17 7.74
C LEU A 112 2.67 2.85 6.37
N MET A 113 1.69 2.59 5.50
CA MET A 113 1.56 3.24 4.20
C MET A 113 1.37 4.75 4.33
N SER A 114 0.59 5.20 5.32
CA SER A 114 0.39 6.63 5.57
C SER A 114 1.69 7.30 5.99
N VAL A 115 2.42 6.72 6.95
CA VAL A 115 3.73 7.21 7.41
C VAL A 115 4.74 7.21 6.25
N ALA A 116 4.72 6.18 5.40
CA ALA A 116 5.58 6.11 4.22
C ALA A 116 5.33 7.28 3.25
N HIS A 117 4.07 7.58 2.93
CA HIS A 117 3.74 8.72 2.08
C HIS A 117 4.16 10.05 2.72
N PHE A 118 3.98 10.22 4.03
CA PHE A 118 4.49 11.41 4.72
C PHE A 118 6.01 11.52 4.63
N ALA A 119 6.76 10.42 4.78
CA ALA A 119 8.21 10.43 4.61
C ALA A 119 8.63 10.83 3.19
N LEU A 120 7.95 10.28 2.17
CA LEU A 120 8.21 10.61 0.76
C LEU A 120 7.85 12.06 0.41
N THR A 121 6.72 12.57 0.93
CA THR A 121 6.32 13.97 0.76
C THR A 121 7.29 14.90 1.50
N THR A 122 7.72 14.54 2.70
CA THR A 122 8.71 15.32 3.46
C THR A 122 10.03 15.40 2.71
N HIS A 123 10.49 14.27 2.17
CA HIS A 123 11.66 14.24 1.28
C HIS A 123 11.47 15.21 0.11
N ALA A 124 10.37 15.10 -0.63
CA ALA A 124 10.08 15.97 -1.78
C ALA A 124 10.10 17.46 -1.43
N ILE A 125 9.45 17.86 -0.33
CA ILE A 125 9.41 19.25 0.12
C ILE A 125 10.79 19.74 0.55
N MET A 126 11.56 18.92 1.27
CA MET A 126 12.88 19.32 1.79
C MET A 126 13.97 19.33 0.71
N THR A 127 13.80 18.53 -0.36
CA THR A 127 14.71 18.56 -1.52
C THR A 127 14.43 19.73 -2.47
N ASP A 128 13.26 20.35 -2.39
CA ASP A 128 12.91 21.47 -3.25
C ASP A 128 13.72 22.72 -2.88
N GLY A 129 14.63 23.14 -3.77
CA GLY A 129 15.53 24.27 -3.56
C GLY A 129 16.75 24.01 -2.66
N ALA A 130 17.02 22.75 -2.28
CA ALA A 130 18.22 22.41 -1.52
C ALA A 130 19.47 22.37 -2.42
N GLU A 131 20.59 22.96 -1.98
CA GLU A 131 21.86 22.93 -2.72
C GLU A 131 22.48 21.52 -2.80
N ASP A 132 22.34 20.72 -1.74
CA ASP A 132 22.78 19.31 -1.70
C ASP A 132 21.70 18.40 -1.10
N PRO A 133 20.79 17.85 -1.92
CA PRO A 133 19.71 16.98 -1.46
C PRO A 133 20.18 15.56 -1.09
N THR A 134 21.44 15.19 -1.36
CA THR A 134 21.93 13.81 -1.20
C THR A 134 21.80 13.31 0.23
N GLN A 135 21.96 14.22 1.21
CA GLN A 135 21.83 13.89 2.61
C GLN A 135 20.41 13.48 2.99
N LEU A 136 19.39 13.89 2.23
CA LEU A 136 17.98 13.57 2.53
C LEU A 136 17.53 12.25 1.90
N ASN A 137 18.29 11.70 0.95
CA ASN A 137 17.92 10.48 0.21
C ASN A 137 17.58 9.28 1.13
N TYR A 138 18.09 9.23 2.37
CA TYR A 138 17.68 8.20 3.34
C TYR A 138 16.17 8.22 3.62
N LEU A 139 15.52 9.38 3.64
CA LEU A 139 14.07 9.52 3.84
C LEU A 139 13.30 8.88 2.69
N PHE A 140 13.79 9.03 1.45
CA PHE A 140 13.19 8.41 0.28
C PHE A 140 13.24 6.88 0.37
N TYR A 141 14.43 6.32 0.62
CA TYR A 141 14.57 4.86 0.73
C TYR A 141 13.85 4.28 1.95
N LEU A 142 13.83 4.99 3.08
CA LEU A 142 13.03 4.63 4.25
C LEU A 142 11.53 4.66 3.94
N GLY A 143 11.07 5.69 3.22
CA GLY A 143 9.71 5.79 2.71
C GLY A 143 9.33 4.60 1.83
N LEU A 144 10.18 4.22 0.87
CA LEU A 144 9.97 3.03 0.03
C LEU A 144 9.89 1.73 0.85
N GLY A 145 10.79 1.55 1.81
CA GLY A 145 10.80 0.39 2.70
C GLY A 145 9.52 0.29 3.54
N LEU A 146 9.11 1.39 4.15
CA LEU A 146 7.87 1.46 4.93
C LEU A 146 6.64 1.23 4.03
N LEU A 147 6.64 1.77 2.82
CA LEU A 147 5.55 1.57 1.87
C LEU A 147 5.41 0.11 1.48
N ALA A 148 6.54 -0.58 1.23
CA ALA A 148 6.55 -2.00 0.91
C ALA A 148 6.08 -2.86 2.09
N CYS A 149 6.54 -2.59 3.30
CA CYS A 149 6.05 -3.26 4.51
C CYS A 149 4.56 -3.01 4.74
N GLY A 150 4.11 -1.77 4.55
CA GLY A 150 2.70 -1.38 4.69
C GLY A 150 1.80 -2.13 3.71
N ASN A 151 2.19 -2.18 2.43
CA ASN A 151 1.52 -2.99 1.41
C ASN A 151 1.47 -4.47 1.81
N GLY A 152 2.56 -4.99 2.40
CA GLY A 152 2.62 -6.39 2.82
C GLY A 152 1.59 -6.78 3.88
N PHE A 153 1.32 -5.89 4.84
CA PHE A 153 0.30 -6.11 5.88
C PHE A 153 -1.11 -5.70 5.46
N PHE A 154 -1.25 -4.76 4.54
CA PHE A 154 -2.54 -4.29 4.04
C PHE A 154 -3.16 -5.24 3.01
N LYS A 155 -2.31 -6.01 2.33
CA LYS A 155 -2.68 -7.02 1.35
C LYS A 155 -2.50 -8.45 1.87
N PRO A 156 -3.00 -8.84 3.06
CA PRO A 156 -2.98 -10.24 3.44
C PRO A 156 -4.05 -10.94 2.59
N ASN A 157 -3.61 -11.73 1.60
CA ASN A 157 -4.44 -12.71 0.93
C ASN A 157 -5.10 -13.65 1.95
#